data_AF-A0AAV9I637-F1
#
_entry.id   AF-A0AAV9I637-F1
#
_cell.length_a   1.000
_cell.length_b   1.000
_cell.length_c   1.000
_cell.angle_alpha   90.00
_cell.angle_beta   90.00
_cell.angle_gamma   90.00
#
_symmetry.space_group_name_H-M   'P 1'
#
loop_
_entity.id
_entity.type
_entity.pdbx_description
1 polymer ?
#
loop_
_entity_poly.entity_id
_entity_poly.type
_entity_poly.pdbx_seq_one_letter_code
_entity_poly.pdbx_strand_id
1 'polypeptide(L)'
;METDQEQEQEIDVTLTPEELREQARRLDKLAKEWREERLQEEREANRKFGFVPFAETINGRFAMFFFIVGLLTEYWTGFTIVDQIEYMLEILGFK
;
A
#
# COMPACT_ATOMS: atom_id res chain seq x y z
N MET A 1 15.12 -32.67 -32.08
CA MET A 1 13.92 -33.52 -32.17
C MET A 1 13.82 -34.26 -30.84
N GLU A 2 13.32 -33.60 -29.81
CA GLU A 2 12.80 -34.27 -28.62
C GLU A 2 11.49 -33.55 -28.35
N THR A 3 10.42 -34.28 -28.65
CA THR A 3 9.04 -33.84 -28.60
C THR A 3 8.62 -33.67 -27.16
N ASP A 4 8.30 -32.44 -26.78
CA ASP A 4 7.47 -32.14 -25.62
C ASP A 4 6.18 -32.94 -25.75
N GLN A 5 6.09 -34.04 -25.01
CA GLN A 5 4.86 -34.78 -24.88
C GLN A 5 3.94 -33.95 -23.99
N GLU A 6 3.09 -33.16 -24.64
CA GLU A 6 1.84 -32.69 -24.07
C GLU A 6 1.10 -33.92 -23.55
N GLN A 7 1.21 -34.16 -22.25
CA GLN A 7 0.39 -35.16 -21.57
C GLN A 7 -1.04 -34.61 -21.60
N GLU A 8 -1.78 -34.95 -22.65
CA GLU A 8 -3.24 -34.96 -22.61
C GLU A 8 -3.64 -35.86 -21.43
N GLN A 9 -3.91 -35.24 -20.29
CA GLN A 9 -4.58 -35.89 -19.19
C GLN A 9 -5.99 -36.21 -19.67
N GLU A 10 -6.17 -37.44 -20.14
CA GLU A 10 -7.48 -38.02 -20.37
C GLU A 10 -8.25 -37.91 -19.05
N ILE A 11 -9.21 -36.98 -19.00
CA ILE A 11 -10.03 -36.77 -17.81
C ILE A 11 -10.98 -37.96 -17.74
N ASP A 12 -10.55 -39.03 -17.07
CA ASP A 12 -11.45 -40.12 -16.70
C ASP A 12 -12.47 -39.57 -15.69
N VAL A 13 -13.71 -39.40 -16.15
CA VAL A 13 -14.82 -38.84 -15.39
C VAL A 13 -15.35 -39.84 -14.34
N THR A 14 -14.79 -41.04 -14.25
CA THR A 14 -15.20 -42.05 -13.27
C THR A 14 -14.40 -42.00 -11.97
N LEU A 15 -14.35 -40.81 -11.37
CA LEU A 15 -13.83 -40.62 -10.01
C LEU A 15 -14.69 -41.33 -8.97
N THR A 16 -14.05 -42.07 -8.06
CA THR A 16 -14.78 -42.61 -6.91
C THR A 16 -15.31 -41.47 -6.03
N PRO A 17 -16.45 -41.64 -5.33
CA PRO A 17 -17.03 -40.57 -4.50
C PRO A 17 -16.08 -40.02 -3.42
N GLU A 18 -15.08 -40.81 -3.03
CA GLU A 18 -14.07 -40.42 -2.04
C GLU A 18 -13.00 -39.49 -2.65
N GLU A 19 -12.46 -39.84 -3.81
CA GLU A 19 -11.47 -39.02 -4.53
C GLU A 19 -12.03 -37.64 -4.92
N LEU A 20 -13.32 -37.58 -5.29
CA LEU A 20 -14.00 -36.33 -5.59
C LEU A 20 -14.09 -35.40 -4.36
N ARG A 21 -14.36 -35.98 -3.18
CA ARG A 21 -14.39 -35.23 -1.91
C ARG A 21 -13.00 -34.71 -1.55
N GLU A 22 -11.96 -35.51 -1.78
CA GLU A 22 -10.59 -35.08 -1.53
C GLU A 22 -10.14 -33.96 -2.48
N GLN A 23 -10.51 -34.04 -3.76
CA GLN A 23 -10.24 -32.96 -4.72
C GLN A 23 -11.00 -31.68 -4.35
N ALA A 24 -12.29 -31.78 -4.01
CA ALA A 24 -13.07 -30.64 -3.56
C ALA A 24 -12.46 -29.97 -2.31
N ARG A 25 -11.98 -30.76 -1.34
CA ARG A 25 -11.28 -30.22 -0.15
C ARG A 25 -9.96 -29.55 -0.50
N ARG A 26 -9.19 -30.12 -1.42
CA ARG A 26 -7.92 -29.52 -1.90
C ARG A 26 -8.18 -28.17 -2.57
N LEU A 27 -9.17 -28.11 -3.46
CA LEU A 27 -9.58 -26.87 -4.13
C LEU A 27 -10.09 -25.82 -3.14
N ASP A 28 -10.91 -26.21 -2.16
CA ASP A 28 -11.41 -25.29 -1.14
C ASP A 28 -10.27 -24.71 -0.29
N LYS A 29 -9.29 -25.54 0.09
CA LYS A 29 -8.11 -25.09 0.83
C LYS A 29 -7.28 -24.08 0.03
N LEU A 30 -6.99 -24.38 -1.24
CA LEU A 30 -6.24 -23.48 -2.13
C LEU A 30 -6.99 -22.16 -2.35
N ALA A 31 -8.30 -22.22 -2.59
CA ALA A 31 -9.13 -21.03 -2.75
C ALA A 31 -9.14 -20.16 -1.49
N LYS A 32 -9.08 -20.78 -0.31
CA LYS A 32 -8.97 -20.07 0.97
C LYS A 32 -7.59 -19.41 1.13
N GLU A 33 -6.51 -20.11 0.82
CA GLU A 33 -5.14 -19.58 0.89
C GLU A 33 -4.98 -18.36 -0.02
N TRP A 34 -5.39 -18.46 -1.29
CA TRP A 34 -5.36 -17.32 -2.22
C TRP A 34 -6.23 -16.16 -1.76
N ARG A 35 -7.39 -16.42 -1.15
CA ARG A 35 -8.23 -15.34 -0.61
C ARG A 35 -7.53 -14.60 0.54
N GLU A 36 -6.83 -15.33 1.40
CA GLU A 36 -6.08 -14.73 2.51
C GLU A 36 -4.89 -13.91 2.01
N GLU A 37 -4.14 -14.41 1.04
CA GLU A 37 -3.03 -13.67 0.39
C GLU A 37 -3.52 -12.36 -0.23
N ARG A 38 -4.59 -12.41 -1.03
CA ARG A 38 -5.18 -11.22 -1.67
C ARG A 38 -5.63 -10.20 -0.63
N LEU A 39 -6.22 -10.65 0.48
CA LEU A 39 -6.63 -9.77 1.57
C LEU A 39 -5.42 -9.14 2.27
N GLN A 40 -4.30 -9.85 2.39
CA GLN A 40 -3.06 -9.29 2.93
C GLN A 40 -2.48 -8.23 2.00
N GLU A 41 -2.38 -8.52 0.70
CA GLU A 41 -1.94 -7.56 -0.32
C GLU A 41 -2.79 -6.28 -0.28
N GLU A 42 -4.11 -6.41 -0.21
CA GLU A 42 -5.03 -5.26 -0.14
C GLU A 42 -4.85 -4.45 1.15
N ARG A 43 -4.58 -5.11 2.29
CA ARG A 43 -4.31 -4.44 3.57
C ARG A 43 -2.98 -3.67 3.54
N GLU A 44 -1.97 -4.23 2.89
CA GLU A 44 -0.68 -3.56 2.73
C GLU A 44 -0.78 -2.38 1.77
N ALA A 45 -1.46 -2.56 0.63
CA ALA A 45 -1.72 -1.49 -0.32
C ALA A 45 -2.55 -0.34 0.27
N ASN A 46 -3.53 -0.66 1.13
CA ASN A 46 -4.33 0.35 1.84
C ASN A 46 -3.68 0.90 3.12
N ARG A 47 -2.45 0.49 3.44
CA ARG A 47 -1.77 1.00 4.63
C ARG A 47 -1.37 2.46 4.38
N LYS A 48 -2.07 3.39 5.03
CA LYS A 48 -1.86 4.84 4.93
C LYS A 48 -0.99 5.43 6.05
N PHE A 49 -0.80 4.68 7.14
CA PHE A 49 -0.08 5.10 8.32
C PHE A 49 1.21 4.27 8.51
N GLY A 50 2.25 4.89 9.07
CA GLY A 50 3.58 4.32 9.24
C GLY A 50 4.56 4.75 8.14
N PHE A 51 5.74 4.10 8.10
CA PHE A 51 6.75 4.31 7.06
C PHE A 51 6.36 3.55 5.79
N VAL A 52 5.39 4.09 5.08
CA VAL A 52 4.86 3.52 3.82
C VAL A 52 5.08 4.52 2.67
N PRO A 53 5.26 4.03 1.42
CA PRO A 53 5.54 4.90 0.28
C PRO A 53 4.53 6.02 0.07
N PHE A 54 3.25 5.77 0.39
CA PHE A 54 2.18 6.77 0.32
C PHE A 54 2.43 7.94 1.28
N ALA A 55 2.73 7.65 2.54
CA ALA A 55 2.99 8.67 3.56
C ALA A 55 4.26 9.46 3.25
N GLU A 56 5.32 8.78 2.81
CA GLU A 56 6.58 9.42 2.39
C GLU A 56 6.36 10.37 1.21
N THR A 57 5.61 9.94 0.19
CA THR A 57 5.32 10.75 -0.99
C THR A 57 4.53 12.00 -0.61
N ILE A 58 3.50 11.86 0.23
CA ILE A 58 2.68 12.99 0.66
C ILE A 58 3.50 13.96 1.52
N ASN A 59 4.21 13.45 2.52
CA ASN A 59 5.03 14.29 3.39
C ASN A 59 6.15 14.99 2.61
N GLY A 60 6.80 14.30 1.66
CA GLY A 60 7.82 14.89 0.80
C GLY A 60 7.27 16.00 -0.11
N ARG A 61 6.07 15.82 -0.69
CA ARG A 61 5.40 16.85 -1.49
C ARG A 61 5.06 18.09 -0.67
N PHE A 62 4.49 17.88 0.53
CA PHE A 62 4.21 18.99 1.44
C PHE A 62 5.48 19.69 1.91
N ALA A 63 6.54 18.94 2.23
CA ALA A 63 7.83 19.52 2.61
C ALA A 63 8.41 20.39 1.49
N MET A 64 8.46 19.89 0.26
CA MET A 64 8.93 20.68 -0.90
C MET A 64 8.06 21.91 -1.13
N PHE A 65 6.74 21.77 -1.06
CA PHE A 65 5.81 22.88 -1.23
C PHE A 65 6.03 23.97 -0.18
N PHE A 66 6.03 23.62 1.10
CA PHE A 66 6.21 24.58 2.19
C PHE A 66 7.62 25.16 2.25
N PHE A 67 8.63 24.40 1.83
CA PHE A 67 9.99 24.94 1.71
C PHE A 67 10.05 26.06 0.66
N ILE A 68 9.54 25.81 -0.55
CA ILE A 68 9.55 26.81 -1.62
C ILE A 68 8.69 28.01 -1.26
N VAL A 69 7.47 27.77 -0.77
CA VAL A 69 6.56 28.84 -0.36
C VAL A 69 7.15 29.64 0.80
N GLY A 70 7.75 28.97 1.79
CA GLY A 70 8.40 29.60 2.93
C GLY A 70 9.57 30.51 2.54
N LEU A 71 10.41 30.07 1.61
CA LEU A 71 11.47 30.91 1.06
C LEU A 71 10.91 32.12 0.30
N LEU A 72 9.82 31.93 -0.46
CA LEU A 72 9.20 33.01 -1.21
C LEU A 72 8.55 34.05 -0.27
N THR A 73 7.89 33.61 0.79
CA THR A 73 7.27 34.51 1.77
C THR A 73 8.33 35.26 2.58
N GLU A 74 9.41 34.59 2.99
CA GLU A 74 10.55 35.25 3.64
C GLU A 74 11.18 36.30 2.72
N TYR A 75 11.38 35.96 1.44
CA TYR A 75 11.90 36.92 0.45
C TYR A 75 11.00 38.15 0.28
N TRP A 76 9.67 37.98 0.27
CA TRP A 76 8.76 39.09 0.01
C TRP A 76 8.47 39.94 1.25
N THR A 77 8.32 39.31 2.42
CA THR A 77 7.95 39.99 3.66
C THR A 77 9.16 40.50 4.44
N GLY A 78 10.33 39.89 4.25
CA GLY A 78 11.53 40.15 5.04
C GLY A 78 11.49 39.57 6.47
N PHE A 79 10.44 38.83 6.83
CA PHE A 79 10.31 38.14 8.11
C PHE A 79 10.60 36.65 7.95
N THR A 80 11.41 36.09 8.85
CA THR A 80 11.71 34.66 8.82
C THR A 80 10.49 33.85 9.25
N ILE A 81 10.44 32.57 8.84
CA ILE A 81 9.35 31.66 9.23
C ILE A 81 9.28 31.48 10.76
N VAL A 82 10.42 31.57 11.44
CA VAL A 82 10.50 31.45 12.91
C VAL A 82 9.82 32.65 13.57
N ASP A 83 10.09 33.85 13.08
CA ASP A 83 9.47 35.08 13.60
C ASP A 83 7.95 35.02 13.44
N GLN A 84 7.44 34.50 12.32
CA GLN A 84 5.99 34.35 12.09
C GLN A 84 5.33 33.42 13.11
N ILE A 85 6.01 32.35 13.53
CA ILE A 85 5.51 31.44 14.57
C ILE A 85 5.53 32.10 15.94
N GLU A 86 6.59 32.86 16.25
CA GLU A 86 6.70 33.63 17.50
C GLU A 86 5.58 34.68 17.58
N TYR A 87 5.32 35.42 16.50
CA TYR A 87 4.20 36.35 16.43
C TYR A 87 2.85 35.67 16.63
N MET A 88 2.64 34.48 16.04
CA MET A 88 1.40 33.73 16.26
C MET A 88 1.25 33.26 17.70
N LEU A 89 2.33 32.82 18.36
CA LEU A 89 2.32 32.41 19.76
C LEU A 89 2.04 33.60 20.68
N GLU A 90 2.63 34.76 20.40
CA GLU A 90 2.39 36.00 21.14
C GLU A 90 0.93 36.45 21.01
N ILE A 91 0.36 36.42 19.80
CA ILE A 91 -1.06 36.72 19.56
C ILE A 91 -1.97 35.75 20.31
N LEU A 92 -1.56 34.48 20.46
CA LEU A 92 -2.28 33.46 21.22
C LEU A 92 -2.11 33.59 22.75
N GLY A 93 -1.30 34.54 23.22
CA GLY A 93 -1.10 34.82 24.64
C GLY A 93 0.00 33.99 25.32
N PHE A 94 0.81 33.27 24.55
CA PHE A 94 2.03 32.66 25.06
C PHE A 94 3.15 33.73 25.03
N LYS A 95 3.78 33.98 26.17
CA LYS A 95 4.73 35.09 26.39
C LYS A 95 6.12 34.58 26.72
#